data_AF-A0A950RK98-F1
#
_entry.id   AF-A0A950RK98-F1
#
_cell.length_a   1.000
_cell.length_b   1.000
_cell.length_c   1.000
_cell.angle_alpha   90.00
_cell.angle_beta   90.00
_cell.angle_gamma   90.00
#
_symmetry.space_group_name_H-M   'P 1'
#
loop_
_entity.id
_entity.type
_entity.pdbx_description
1 polymer ?
#
loop_
_entity_poly.entity_id
_entity_poly.type
_entity_poly.pdbx_seq_one_letter_code
_entity_poly.pdbx_strand_id
1 'polypeptide(L)'
;MRHFVAYHSEARMGYTAEESDPFGLYTSKKISNPIGDIVWIIAGQGSSPKQYYLSSWFVISEVTQADHPDFGFTLSGKEGGAFDPMPQLDHLDWFPAFRKRMANFSLGLTEIRQPEVVEALRPVAAAAGHPQGE
;
A
#
# COMPACT_ATOMS: atom_id res chain seq x y z
N MET A 1 1.50 -15.17 7.55
CA MET A 1 1.05 -14.09 6.66
C MET A 1 1.96 -12.90 6.89
N ARG A 2 2.62 -12.40 5.85
CA ARG A 2 3.45 -11.19 5.90
C ARG A 2 2.62 -9.98 5.47
N HIS A 3 3.02 -8.81 5.92
CA HIS A 3 2.44 -7.55 5.48
C HIS A 3 3.50 -6.75 4.73
N PHE A 4 3.09 -6.14 3.63
CA PHE A 4 3.90 -5.26 2.82
C PHE A 4 3.23 -3.90 2.72
N VAL A 5 4.03 -2.86 2.53
CA VAL A 5 3.56 -1.54 2.13
C VAL A 5 4.07 -1.24 0.73
N ALA A 6 3.20 -0.66 -0.10
CA ALA A 6 3.60 -0.01 -1.34
C ALA A 6 3.10 1.43 -1.34
N TYR A 7 3.78 2.26 -2.13
CA TYR A 7 3.47 3.67 -2.25
C TYR A 7 3.05 4.00 -3.66
N HIS A 8 1.84 4.54 -3.80
CA HIS A 8 1.35 5.09 -5.05
C HIS A 8 1.82 6.54 -5.17
N SER A 9 2.67 6.79 -6.15
CA SER A 9 3.19 8.12 -6.47
C SER A 9 2.55 8.61 -7.75
N GLU A 10 1.62 9.54 -7.66
CA GLU A 10 0.95 10.12 -8.85
C GLU A 10 1.95 10.66 -9.87
N ALA A 11 2.99 11.36 -9.40
CA ALA A 11 4.06 11.88 -10.26
C ALA A 11 4.87 10.79 -11.00
N ARG A 12 4.89 9.57 -10.48
CA ARG A 12 5.60 8.43 -11.11
C ARG A 12 4.67 7.62 -12.00
N MET A 13 3.42 7.45 -11.57
CA MET A 13 2.42 6.63 -12.25
C MET A 13 1.70 7.38 -13.37
N GLY A 14 1.59 8.71 -13.27
CA GLY A 14 0.88 9.57 -14.21
C GLY A 14 -0.65 9.64 -13.98
N TYR A 15 -1.16 8.98 -12.93
CA TYR A 15 -2.58 8.92 -12.55
C TYR A 15 -2.73 8.84 -11.01
N THR A 16 -3.92 9.18 -10.49
CA THR A 16 -4.20 9.17 -9.06
C THR A 16 -4.39 7.75 -8.52
N ALA A 17 -4.38 7.58 -7.20
CA ALA A 17 -4.67 6.26 -6.61
C ALA A 17 -6.14 5.84 -6.84
N GLU A 18 -7.06 6.80 -6.99
CA GLU A 18 -8.48 6.56 -7.26
C GLU A 18 -8.70 6.05 -8.70
N GLU A 19 -7.84 6.44 -9.63
CA GLU A 19 -7.85 5.98 -11.02
C GLU A 19 -7.15 4.62 -11.22
N SER A 20 -6.52 4.09 -10.17
CA SER A 20 -5.76 2.85 -10.20
C SER A 20 -6.60 1.63 -9.82
N ASP A 21 -6.16 0.42 -10.21
CA ASP A 21 -6.72 -0.80 -9.65
C ASP A 21 -6.38 -0.88 -8.15
N PRO A 22 -7.37 -0.80 -7.25
CA PRO A 22 -7.10 -0.74 -5.82
C PRO A 22 -6.50 -2.04 -5.28
N PHE A 23 -6.64 -3.16 -6.00
CA PHE A 23 -6.13 -4.47 -5.60
C PHE A 23 -4.98 -4.93 -6.49
N GLY A 24 -4.27 -3.99 -7.12
CA GLY A 24 -3.11 -4.24 -7.96
C GLY A 24 -1.94 -3.31 -7.64
N LEU A 25 -0.72 -3.79 -7.84
CA LEU A 25 0.47 -2.93 -7.86
C LEU A 25 1.54 -3.45 -8.79
N TYR A 26 2.34 -2.53 -9.32
CA TYR A 26 3.57 -2.85 -10.03
C TYR A 26 4.78 -2.80 -9.12
N THR A 27 5.70 -3.75 -9.30
CA THR A 27 6.95 -3.82 -8.52
C THR A 27 8.10 -4.36 -9.35
N SER A 28 9.30 -3.84 -9.11
CA SER A 28 10.55 -4.42 -9.62
C SER A 28 11.13 -5.48 -8.68
N LYS A 29 10.58 -5.61 -7.46
CA LYS A 29 11.08 -6.54 -6.45
C LYS A 29 10.48 -7.92 -6.64
N LYS A 30 11.37 -8.90 -6.75
CA LYS A 30 11.00 -10.31 -6.67
C LYS A 30 10.77 -10.69 -5.21
N ILE A 31 9.57 -11.17 -4.89
CA ILE A 31 9.23 -11.71 -3.56
C ILE A 31 9.07 -13.22 -3.68
N SER A 32 9.65 -13.96 -2.75
CA SER A 32 9.46 -15.41 -2.68
C SER A 32 8.12 -15.73 -2.03
N ASN A 33 7.28 -16.50 -2.75
CA ASN A 33 5.99 -17.03 -2.32
C ASN A 33 5.06 -15.97 -1.67
N PRO A 34 4.70 -14.87 -2.39
CA PRO A 34 3.89 -13.79 -1.82
C PRO A 34 2.39 -14.11 -1.72
N ILE A 35 1.93 -15.23 -2.29
CA ILE A 35 0.50 -15.58 -2.28
C ILE A 35 0.00 -15.75 -0.85
N GLY A 36 -1.11 -15.09 -0.52
CA GLY A 36 -1.71 -15.05 0.81
C GLY A 36 -1.15 -13.96 1.73
N ASP A 37 -0.12 -13.23 1.31
CA ASP A 37 0.36 -12.06 2.05
C ASP A 37 -0.49 -10.82 1.75
N ILE A 38 -0.40 -9.83 2.63
CA ILE A 38 -1.19 -8.60 2.53
C ILE A 38 -0.32 -7.45 2.04
N VAL A 39 -0.88 -6.63 1.15
CA VAL A 39 -0.30 -5.35 0.78
C VAL A 39 -1.20 -4.22 1.27
N TRP A 40 -0.57 -3.19 1.85
CA TRP A 40 -1.17 -1.89 2.14
C TRP A 40 -0.67 -0.86 1.12
N ILE A 41 -1.59 -0.16 0.45
CA ILE A 41 -1.27 0.88 -0.53
C ILE A 41 -1.44 2.26 0.11
N ILE A 42 -0.36 3.02 0.13
CA ILE A 42 -0.36 4.40 0.61
C ILE A 42 -0.26 5.34 -0.58
N ALA A 43 -1.26 6.20 -0.75
CA ALA A 43 -1.22 7.27 -1.73
C ALA A 43 -0.55 8.50 -1.12
N GLY A 44 0.21 9.23 -1.92
CA GLY A 44 0.70 10.55 -1.52
C GLY A 44 0.26 11.59 -2.52
N GLN A 45 -0.52 12.57 -2.07
CA GLN A 45 -1.12 13.61 -2.90
C GLN A 45 -0.54 14.99 -2.57
N GLY A 46 -0.49 15.85 -3.58
CA GLY A 46 0.02 17.22 -3.46
C GLY A 46 1.56 17.33 -3.43
N SER A 47 2.03 18.58 -3.48
CA SER A 47 3.45 18.91 -3.67
C SER A 47 4.11 19.55 -2.44
N SER A 48 3.39 20.30 -1.61
CA SER A 48 3.93 20.86 -0.36
C SER A 48 2.85 21.44 0.58
N PRO A 49 2.63 20.88 1.78
CA PRO A 49 3.13 19.57 2.21
C PRO A 49 2.44 18.45 1.43
N LYS A 50 3.19 17.39 1.11
CA LYS A 50 2.60 16.14 0.60
C LYS A 50 1.77 15.51 1.71
N GLN A 51 0.52 15.18 1.40
CA GLN A 51 -0.41 14.48 2.29
C GLN A 51 -0.41 13.00 1.95
N TYR A 52 -0.56 12.15 2.96
CA TYR A 52 -0.52 10.70 2.82
C TYR A 52 -1.84 10.08 3.25
N TYR A 53 -2.32 9.16 2.43
CA TYR A 53 -3.61 8.51 2.62
C TYR A 53 -3.48 7.00 2.51
N LEU A 54 -4.31 6.29 3.26
CA LEU A 54 -4.50 4.87 3.05
C LEU A 54 -5.47 4.67 1.89
N SER A 55 -4.97 4.19 0.75
CA SER A 55 -5.78 4.01 -0.46
C SER A 55 -6.51 2.68 -0.46
N SER A 56 -5.78 1.60 -0.17
CA SER A 56 -6.35 0.27 -0.15
C SER A 56 -5.48 -0.71 0.63
N TRP A 57 -6.02 -1.90 0.84
CA TRP A 57 -5.24 -3.09 1.14
C TRP A 57 -5.82 -4.28 0.38
N PHE A 58 -5.00 -5.29 0.11
CA PHE A 58 -5.47 -6.53 -0.50
C PHE A 58 -4.60 -7.73 -0.12
N VAL A 59 -5.18 -8.91 -0.21
CA VAL A 59 -4.48 -10.20 -0.12
C VAL A 59 -3.98 -10.58 -1.51
N ILE A 60 -2.69 -10.85 -1.64
CA ILE A 60 -2.09 -11.26 -2.91
C ILE A 60 -2.62 -12.64 -3.28
N SER A 61 -3.35 -12.72 -4.39
CA SER A 61 -3.84 -13.98 -4.96
C SER A 61 -3.14 -14.35 -6.27
N GLU A 62 -2.47 -13.39 -6.92
CA GLU A 62 -1.85 -13.59 -8.22
C GLU A 62 -0.55 -12.76 -8.37
N VAL A 63 0.42 -13.32 -9.11
CA VAL A 63 1.68 -12.67 -9.48
C VAL A 63 1.92 -12.91 -10.96
N THR A 64 2.00 -11.84 -11.74
CA THR A 64 2.26 -11.90 -13.17
C THR A 64 3.48 -11.08 -13.55
N GLN A 65 3.99 -11.28 -14.76
CA GLN A 65 5.00 -10.40 -15.34
C GLN A 65 4.33 -9.07 -15.70
N ALA A 66 4.95 -7.95 -15.32
CA ALA A 66 4.39 -6.64 -15.62
C ALA A 66 4.54 -6.33 -17.12
N ASP A 67 3.52 -5.69 -17.69
CA ASP A 67 3.54 -5.08 -19.04
C ASP A 67 4.02 -3.62 -18.99
N HIS A 68 4.84 -3.27 -17.98
CA HIS A 68 5.31 -1.92 -17.74
C HIS A 68 6.84 -1.86 -17.86
N PRO A 69 7.43 -0.91 -18.59
CA PRO A 69 8.87 -0.88 -18.87
C PRO A 69 9.75 -0.79 -17.60
N ASP A 70 9.26 -0.11 -16.57
CA ASP A 70 10.01 0.12 -15.32
C ASP A 70 9.78 -0.94 -14.21
N PHE A 71 8.90 -1.92 -14.43
CA PHE A 71 8.54 -2.91 -13.41
C PHE A 71 8.65 -4.33 -13.96
N GLY A 72 9.04 -5.27 -13.08
CA GLY A 72 9.22 -6.67 -13.48
C GLY A 72 7.97 -7.53 -13.23
N PHE A 73 7.16 -7.15 -12.24
CA PHE A 73 6.06 -7.97 -11.75
C PHE A 73 4.85 -7.12 -11.40
N THR A 74 3.67 -7.73 -11.53
CA THR A 74 2.41 -7.22 -10.99
C THR A 74 1.98 -8.15 -9.87
N LEU A 75 1.57 -7.59 -8.74
CA LEU A 75 0.90 -8.33 -7.67
C LEU A 75 -0.55 -7.89 -7.62
N SER A 76 -1.48 -8.84 -7.63
CA SER A 76 -2.92 -8.55 -7.58
C SER A 76 -3.68 -9.44 -6.61
N GLY A 77 -4.84 -8.96 -6.17
CA GLY A 77 -5.72 -9.61 -5.21
C GLY A 77 -7.20 -9.56 -5.61
N LYS A 78 -7.99 -10.46 -5.04
CA LYS A 78 -9.47 -10.42 -5.13
C LYS A 78 -10.14 -10.06 -3.81
N GLU A 79 -9.39 -10.14 -2.72
CA GLU A 79 -9.85 -9.84 -1.37
C GLU A 79 -9.10 -8.60 -0.87
N GLY A 80 -9.83 -7.64 -0.32
CA GLY A 80 -9.24 -6.37 0.07
C GLY A 80 -10.27 -5.33 0.51
N GLY A 81 -9.76 -4.15 0.84
CA GLY A 81 -10.54 -2.95 1.10
C GLY A 81 -9.98 -1.79 0.30
N ALA A 82 -10.82 -1.14 -0.49
CA ALA A 82 -10.50 0.12 -1.16
C ALA A 82 -11.25 1.24 -0.44
N PHE A 83 -10.61 2.38 -0.24
CA PHE A 83 -11.20 3.43 0.58
C PHE A 83 -11.57 4.65 -0.25
N ASP A 84 -12.84 5.04 -0.19
CA ASP A 84 -13.37 6.28 -0.73
C ASP A 84 -14.42 6.86 0.24
N PRO A 85 -14.13 7.95 0.98
CA PRO A 85 -12.89 8.72 0.94
C PRO A 85 -11.70 7.98 1.59
N MET A 86 -10.48 8.21 1.07
CA MET A 86 -9.26 7.63 1.63
C MET A 86 -8.92 8.23 3.02
N PRO A 87 -8.71 7.41 4.07
CA PRO A 87 -8.29 7.89 5.38
C PRO A 87 -6.94 8.60 5.33
N GLN A 88 -6.87 9.82 5.88
CA GLN A 88 -5.63 10.56 5.99
C GLN A 88 -4.75 10.01 7.13
N LEU A 89 -3.47 9.79 6.85
CA LEU A 89 -2.50 9.20 7.77
C LEU A 89 -1.63 10.25 8.48
N ASP A 90 -1.51 11.46 7.92
CA ASP A 90 -0.61 12.50 8.43
C ASP A 90 -0.86 12.89 9.89
N HIS A 91 -2.11 12.81 10.34
CA HIS A 91 -2.54 13.20 11.69
C HIS A 91 -2.32 12.11 12.74
N LEU A 92 -1.91 10.91 12.32
CA LEU A 92 -1.72 9.79 13.24
C LEU A 92 -0.30 9.84 13.82
N ASP A 93 -0.19 9.85 15.15
CA ASP A 93 1.09 10.01 15.87
C ASP A 93 2.16 8.99 15.47
N TRP A 94 1.75 7.78 15.06
CA TRP A 94 2.66 6.71 14.65
C TRP A 94 3.19 6.88 13.22
N PHE A 95 2.49 7.64 12.36
CA PHE A 95 2.77 7.69 10.93
C PHE A 95 4.13 8.32 10.57
N PRO A 96 4.59 9.42 11.19
CA PRO A 96 5.91 9.98 10.89
C PRO A 96 7.05 9.00 11.15
N ALA A 97 6.96 8.23 12.23
CA ALA A 97 7.94 7.20 12.56
C ALA A 97 7.90 6.04 11.57
N PHE A 98 6.71 5.58 11.20
CA PHE A 98 6.52 4.55 10.18
C PHE A 98 7.08 4.98 8.82
N ARG A 99 6.75 6.18 8.34
CA ARG A 99 7.26 6.72 7.08
C ARG A 99 8.79 6.70 7.04
N LYS A 100 9.45 7.11 8.13
CA LYS A 100 10.92 7.07 8.25
C LYS A 100 11.47 5.63 8.17
N ARG A 101 10.82 4.66 8.82
CA ARG A 101 11.21 3.24 8.79
C ARG A 101 11.07 2.62 7.41
N MET A 102 10.08 3.07 6.62
CA MET A 102 9.90 2.67 5.23
C MET A 102 10.79 3.45 4.25
N ALA A 103 11.84 4.11 4.75
CA ALA A 103 12.75 4.96 3.97
C ALA A 103 12.00 6.02 3.13
N ASN A 104 10.97 6.63 3.72
CA ASN A 104 10.07 7.58 3.05
C ASN A 104 9.45 7.03 1.76
N PHE A 105 9.20 5.72 1.73
CA PHE A 105 8.66 4.97 0.60
C PHE A 105 9.52 4.97 -0.67
N SER A 106 10.78 5.39 -0.57
CA SER A 106 11.72 5.39 -1.71
C SER A 106 12.08 3.98 -2.22
N LEU A 107 11.83 2.95 -1.41
CA LEU A 107 12.19 1.57 -1.72
C LEU A 107 11.09 0.81 -2.47
N GLY A 108 9.96 1.43 -2.79
CA GLY A 108 8.79 0.73 -3.35
C GLY A 108 8.22 -0.29 -2.36
N LEU A 109 7.83 -1.47 -2.87
CA LEU A 109 7.22 -2.54 -2.08
C LEU A 109 8.15 -3.01 -0.95
N THR A 110 7.74 -2.86 0.31
CA THR A 110 8.61 -3.10 1.47
C THR A 110 7.86 -3.91 2.52
N GLU A 111 8.52 -4.93 3.08
CA GLU A 111 7.96 -5.75 4.15
C GLU A 111 7.84 -4.94 5.45
N ILE A 112 6.66 -4.95 6.07
CA ILE A 112 6.40 -4.40 7.38
C ILE A 112 6.80 -5.46 8.41
N ARG A 113 7.99 -5.33 8.98
CA ARG A 113 8.51 -6.25 10.00
C ARG A 113 8.10 -5.92 11.43
N GLN A 114 7.37 -4.82 11.60
CA GLN A 114 6.98 -4.27 12.89
C GLN A 114 5.50 -4.51 13.10
N PRO A 115 5.10 -5.46 13.96
CA PRO A 115 3.70 -5.78 14.20
C PRO A 115 2.90 -4.55 14.62
N GLU A 116 3.51 -3.63 15.39
CA GLU A 116 2.83 -2.43 15.87
C GLU A 116 2.32 -1.51 14.76
N VAL A 117 2.92 -1.55 13.57
CA VAL A 117 2.46 -0.77 12.41
C VAL A 117 1.21 -1.41 11.81
N VAL A 118 1.19 -2.74 11.69
CA VAL A 118 0.03 -3.48 11.18
C VAL A 118 -1.16 -3.29 12.11
N GLU A 119 -0.91 -3.40 13.43
CA GLU A 119 -1.91 -3.14 14.46
C GLU A 119 -2.43 -1.69 14.45
N ALA A 120 -1.62 -0.73 13.97
CA ALA A 120 -2.05 0.65 13.81
C ALA A 120 -2.82 0.91 12.50
N LEU A 121 -2.57 0.14 11.43
CA LEU A 121 -3.27 0.25 10.15
C LEU A 121 -4.66 -0.41 10.17
N ARG A 122 -4.80 -1.53 10.87
CA ARG A 122 -6.06 -2.26 11.05
C ARG A 122 -7.23 -1.39 11.53
N PRO A 123 -7.13 -0.59 12.60
CA PRO A 123 -8.22 0.26 13.06
C PRO A 123 -8.55 1.38 12.07
N VAL A 124 -7.56 1.90 11.33
CA VAL A 124 -7.81 2.88 10.26
C VAL A 124 -8.66 2.26 9.15
N ALA A 125 -8.33 1.04 8.73
CA ALA A 125 -9.08 0.29 7.73
C ALA A 125 -10.50 -0.08 8.21
N ALA A 126 -10.62 -0.53 9.46
CA ALA A 126 -11.91 -0.87 10.06
C ALA A 126 -12.84 0.35 10.19
N ALA A 127 -12.31 1.49 10.62
CA ALA A 127 -13.07 2.74 10.72
C ALA A 127 -13.57 3.23 9.35
N ALA A 128 -12.87 2.88 8.28
CA ALA A 128 -13.24 3.20 6.90
C ALA A 128 -14.12 2.13 6.23
N GLY A 129 -14.67 1.19 6.99
CA GLY A 129 -15.67 0.22 6.52
C GLY A 129 -15.11 -1.07 5.90
N HIS A 130 -13.79 -1.24 5.84
CA HIS A 130 -13.15 -2.45 5.32
C HIS A 130 -12.19 -3.06 6.34
N PRO A 131 -12.72 -3.76 7.37
CA PRO A 131 -11.90 -4.42 8.36
C PRO A 131 -11.02 -5.49 7.70
N GLN A 132 -9.74 -5.54 8.04
CA GLN A 132 -8.95 -6.74 7.81
C GLN A 132 -9.38 -7.80 8.82
N GLY A 133 -9.79 -8.97 8.33
CA GLY A 133 -10.11 -10.12 9.17
C GLY A 133 -8.94 -10.52 10.07
N GLU A 134 -9.27 -11.01 11.27
CA GLU A 134 -8.32 -11.52 12.26
C GLU A 134 -7.56 -12.76 11.78
#